data_AF-A0A820TAR1-F1
#
_entry.id   AF-A0A820TAR1-F1
#
_cell.length_a   1.000
_cell.length_b   1.000
_cell.length_c   1.000
_cell.angle_alpha   90.00
_cell.angle_beta   90.00
_cell.angle_gamma   90.00
#
_symmetry.space_group_name_H-M   'P 1'
#
loop_
_entity.id
_entity.type
_entity.pdbx_description
1 polymer ?
#
loop_
_entity_poly.entity_id
_entity_poly.type
_entity_poly.pdbx_seq_one_letter_code
_entity_poly.pdbx_strand_id
1 'polypeptide(L)' 'ALPYFDRLDYCSMMTNEQVYSLGVERLLGIEIPERAKYIRTLMGEMTRILNHILAVGCHALDVGAMT' A
#
# COMPACT_ATOMS: atom_id res chain seq x y z
N ALA A 1 -5.42 -13.34 -9.62
CA ALA A 1 -5.66 -11.89 -9.82
C ALA A 1 -4.88 -11.01 -8.84
N LEU A 2 -4.55 -11.49 -7.63
CA LEU A 2 -3.88 -10.70 -6.59
C LEU A 2 -2.62 -9.93 -7.06
N PRO A 3 -1.64 -10.53 -7.79
CA PRO A 3 -0.42 -9.82 -8.16
C PRO A 3 -0.61 -8.69 -9.18
N TYR A 4 -1.80 -8.56 -9.78
CA TYR A 4 -2.10 -7.43 -10.65
C TYR A 4 -2.29 -6.15 -9.85
N PHE A 5 -2.89 -6.22 -8.66
CA PHE A 5 -3.16 -5.04 -7.83
C PHE A 5 -1.87 -4.42 -7.28
N ASP A 6 -0.86 -5.25 -7.03
CA ASP A 6 0.50 -4.83 -6.68
C ASP A 6 1.17 -3.92 -7.73
N ARG A 7 0.74 -4.01 -8.98
CA ARG A 7 1.34 -3.31 -10.12
C ARG A 7 0.51 -2.14 -10.64
N LEU A 8 -0.70 -1.93 -10.11
CA LEU A 8 -1.54 -0.80 -10.50
C LEU A 8 -0.97 0.52 -10.01
N ASP A 9 -0.64 0.58 -8.72
CA ASP A 9 0.25 1.59 -8.15
C ASP A 9 1.47 0.88 -7.56
N TYR A 10 2.55 0.90 -8.34
CA TYR A 10 3.80 0.21 -8.05
C TYR A 10 4.58 0.82 -6.86
N CYS A 11 4.14 1.97 -6.34
CA CYS A 11 4.74 2.63 -5.18
C CYS A 11 3.98 2.32 -3.89
N SER A 12 2.73 1.85 -3.99
CA SER A 12 1.87 1.52 -2.85
C SER A 12 1.38 0.06 -2.81
N MET A 13 2.29 -0.87 -3.14
CA MET A 13 2.09 -2.33 -3.26
C MET A 13 1.13 -2.92 -2.20
N MET A 14 1.54 -2.89 -0.92
CA MET A 14 0.79 -3.49 0.19
C MET A 14 -0.59 -2.87 0.38
N THR A 15 -0.75 -1.58 0.09
CA THR A 15 -2.02 -0.86 0.24
C THR A 15 -3.03 -1.31 -0.82
N ASN A 16 -2.56 -1.57 -2.04
CA ASN A 16 -3.40 -2.09 -3.12
C ASN A 16 -3.83 -3.54 -2.87
N GLU A 17 -2.91 -4.39 -2.41
CA GLU A 17 -3.26 -5.76 -2.03
C GLU A 17 -4.23 -5.80 -0.85
N GLN A 18 -4.07 -4.87 0.11
CA GLN A 18 -4.97 -4.75 1.25
C GLN A 18 -6.39 -4.34 0.82
N VAL A 19 -6.53 -3.39 -0.11
CA VAL A 19 -7.85 -2.99 -0.65
C VAL A 19 -8.54 -4.16 -1.36
N TYR A 20 -7.78 -4.90 -2.17
CA TYR A 20 -8.32 -6.07 -2.86
C TYR A 20 -8.76 -7.15 -1.87
N SER A 21 -7.91 -7.45 -0.87
CA SER A 21 -8.19 -8.46 0.16
C SER A 21 -9.42 -8.09 0.99
N LEU A 22 -9.55 -6.82 1.40
CA LEU A 22 -10.73 -6.33 2.11
C LEU A 22 -12.02 -6.44 1.29
N GLY A 23 -11.95 -6.17 -0.02
CA GLY A 23 -13.08 -6.35 -0.93
C GLY A 23 -13.54 -7.81 -1.01
N VAL A 24 -12.59 -8.73 -1.15
CA VAL A 24 -12.86 -10.18 -1.18
C VAL A 24 -13.39 -10.69 0.16
N GLU A 25 -12.79 -10.27 1.27
CA GLU A 25 -13.21 -10.65 2.63
C GLU A 25 -14.64 -10.17 2.94
N ARG A 26 -14.99 -8.97 2.49
CA ARG A 26 -16.36 -8.43 2.63
C ARG A 26 -17.38 -9.19 1.80
N LEU A 27 -17.02 -9.66 0.61
CA LEU A 27 -17.90 -10.50 -0.22
C LEU A 27 -18.10 -11.90 0.38
N LEU A 28 -17.08 -12.44 1.05
CA LEU A 28 -17.12 -13.75 1.70
C LEU A 28 -17.71 -13.71 3.11
N GLY A 29 -17.86 -12.53 3.72
CA GLY A 29 -18.38 -12.37 5.09
C GLY A 29 -17.47 -12.94 6.18
N ILE A 30 -16.14 -12.96 5.95
CA ILE A 30 -15.16 -13.56 6.86
C ILE A 30 -14.49 -12.46 7.70
N GLU A 31 -14.28 -12.73 8.99
CA GLU A 31 -13.42 -11.91 9.84
C GLU A 31 -11.99 -12.45 9.90
N ILE A 32 -11.03 -11.54 9.73
CA ILE A 32 -9.61 -11.83 9.79
C ILE A 32 -9.15 -11.89 11.26
N PRO A 33 -8.21 -12.77 11.64
CA PRO A 33 -7.64 -12.77 12.99
C PRO A 33 -6.99 -11.44 13.37
N GLU A 34 -7.03 -11.11 14.66
CA GLU A 34 -6.56 -9.83 15.20
C GLU A 34 -5.08 -9.54 14.87
N ARG A 35 -4.22 -10.55 14.97
CA ARG A 35 -2.80 -10.45 14.59
C ARG A 35 -2.60 -9.97 13.14
N ALA A 36 -3.43 -10.46 12.21
CA ALA A 36 -3.31 -10.07 10.81
C ALA A 36 -3.81 -8.64 10.56
N LYS A 37 -4.77 -8.14 11.36
CA LYS A 37 -5.16 -6.71 11.32
C LYS A 37 -3.98 -5.81 11.70
N TYR A 38 -3.26 -6.14 12.78
CA TYR A 38 -2.08 -5.38 13.20
C TYR A 38 -0.93 -5.42 12.17
N ILE A 39 -0.66 -6.58 11.58
CA ILE A 39 0.38 -6.71 10.56
C ILE A 39 0.02 -5.89 9.31
N ARG A 40 -1.25 -5.94 8.87
CA ARG A 40 -1.73 -5.15 7.72
C ARG A 40 -1.63 -3.66 7.98
N THR A 41 -2.00 -3.20 9.18
CA THR A 41 -1.81 -1.79 9.53
C THR A 41 -0.34 -1.41 9.54
N LEU A 42 0.54 -2.20 10.16
CA LEU A 42 1.99 -1.92 10.18
C LEU A 42 2.56 -1.78 8.77
N MET A 43 2.28 -2.75 7.89
CA MET A 43 2.78 -2.73 6.52
C MET A 43 2.14 -1.59 5.70
N GLY A 44 0.86 -1.30 5.91
CA GLY A 44 0.18 -0.15 5.29
C GLY A 44 0.82 1.18 5.65
N GLU A 45 1.20 1.38 6.92
CA GLU A 45 1.90 2.58 7.37
C GLU A 45 3.31 2.68 6.76
N MET A 46 4.05 1.58 6.70
CA MET A 46 5.38 1.55 6.07
C MET A 46 5.29 1.92 4.58
N THR A 47 4.32 1.35 3.85
CA THR A 47 4.09 1.65 2.44
C THR A 47 3.63 3.10 2.24
N ARG A 48 2.87 3.68 3.17
CA ARG A 48 2.51 5.09 3.12
C ARG A 48 3.73 6.01 3.26
N ILE A 49 4.63 5.72 4.19
CA ILE A 49 5.88 6.49 4.36
C ILE A 49 6.72 6.40 3.07
N LEU A 50 6.85 5.20 2.50
CA LEU A 50 7.57 4.98 1.24
C LEU A 50 6.96 5.80 0.09
N ASN A 51 5.63 5.79 -0.04
CA ASN A 51 4.94 6.55 -1.08
C ASN A 51 5.16 8.07 -0.92
N HIS A 52 5.06 8.59 0.31
CA HIS A 52 5.31 10.01 0.56
C HIS A 52 6.76 10.43 0.32
N ILE A 53 7.74 9.61 0.70
CA ILE A 53 9.16 9.88 0.43
C ILE A 53 9.39 9.94 -1.08
N LEU A 54 8.81 9.01 -1.84
CA LEU A 54 8.93 9.01 -3.29
C LEU A 54 8.24 10.22 -3.92
N ALA A 55 7.03 10.54 -3.49
CA ALA A 55 6.28 11.68 -4.02
C ALA A 55 7.02 13.01 -3.77
N VAL A 56 7.50 13.24 -2.54
CA VAL A 56 8.25 14.45 -2.19
C VAL A 56 9.62 14.46 -2.86
N GLY A 57 10.33 13.33 -2.89
CA GLY A 57 11.64 13.22 -3.52
C GLY A 57 11.58 13.45 -5.03
N CYS A 58 10.60 12.85 -5.71
CA CYS A 58 10.37 13.06 -7.14
C CYS A 58 9.99 14.51 -7.42
N HIS A 59 9.09 15.08 -6.61
CA HIS A 59 8.69 16.48 -6.76
C HIS A 59 9.87 17.45 -6.57
N ALA A 60 10.71 17.23 -5.55
CA ALA A 60 11.91 18.03 -5.31
C ALA A 60 12.90 17.90 -6.48
N LEU A 61 13.09 16.69 -7.00
CA LEU A 61 13.94 16.41 -8.15
C LEU A 61 13.43 17.10 -9.43
N ASP A 62 12.12 17.08 -9.69
CA ASP A 62 11.50 17.75 -10.83
C ASP A 62 11.65 19.28 -10.75
N VAL A 63 11.69 19.84 -9.54
CA VAL A 63 11.98 21.26 -9.29
C VAL A 63 13.47 21.58 -9.45
N GLY A 64 14.36 20.58 -9.39
CA GLY A 64 15.80 20.71 -9.59
C GLY A 64 16.65 20.55 -8.31
N ALA A 65 16.06 20.13 -7.19
CA ALA A 65 16.79 19.76 -5.98
C ALA A 65 17.35 18.34 -6.12
N MET A 66 18.63 18.23 -6.49
CA MET A 66 19.32 16.96 -6.79
C MET A 66 20.21 16.43 -5.64
N THR A 67 20.05 16.97 -4.42
CA THR A 67 20.82 16.61 -3.21
C THR A 67 19.94 15.91 -2.20
#